data_AF-A0A246HMY3-F1
#
_entry.id   AF-A0A246HMY3-F1
#
_cell.length_a   1.000
_cell.length_b   1.000
_cell.length_c   1.000
_cell.angle_alpha   90.00
_cell.angle_beta   90.00
_cell.angle_gamma   90.00
#
_symmetry.space_group_name_H-M   'P 1'
#
loop_
_entity.id
_entity.type
_entity.pdbx_description
1 polymer ?
#
loop_
_entity_poly.entity_id
_entity_poly.type
_entity_poly.pdbx_seq_one_letter_code
_entity_poly.pdbx_strand_id
1 'polypeptide(L)' 'MIATVTYPLAVRAAGAARAVATAATSMGFSPNQAAAAADVAAFAVLDRRVSAGRAIADVRKSLRRMLRARGGDS' A
#
# COMPACT_ATOMS: atom_id res chain seq x y z
N MET A 1 -8.25 26.85 13.30
CA MET A 1 -8.68 25.44 13.44
C MET A 1 -8.05 24.62 12.33
N ILE A 2 -6.82 24.09 12.53
CA ILE A 2 -6.03 23.41 11.48
C ILE A 2 -5.77 21.91 11.81
N ALA A 3 -6.05 21.47 13.03
CA ALA A 3 -5.79 20.08 13.45
C ALA A 3 -6.81 19.04 12.92
N THR A 4 -8.00 19.47 12.51
CA THR A 4 -9.10 18.57 12.14
C THR A 4 -9.03 18.04 10.71
N VAL A 5 -8.27 18.67 9.81
CA VAL A 5 -8.18 18.23 8.41
C VAL A 5 -7.10 17.15 8.21
N THR A 6 -6.07 17.12 9.06
CA THR A 6 -4.94 16.18 8.95
C THR A 6 -5.27 14.80 9.51
N TYR A 7 -6.06 14.73 10.58
CA TYR A 7 -6.47 13.46 11.22
C TYR A 7 -7.17 12.46 10.28
N PRO A 8 -8.17 12.87 9.45
CA PRO A 8 -8.82 11.93 8.53
C PRO A 8 -7.92 11.48 7.37
N LEU A 9 -6.79 12.16 7.12
CA LEU A 9 -5.83 11.79 6.09
C LEU A 9 -4.84 10.76 6.61
N ALA A 10 -4.34 10.95 7.84
CA ALA A 10 -3.49 9.97 8.53
C ALA A 10 -4.21 8.63 8.76
N VAL A 11 -5.49 8.67 9.17
CA VAL A 11 -6.33 7.45 9.32
C VAL A 11 -6.51 6.72 7.98
N ARG A 12 -6.71 7.47 6.88
CA ARG A 12 -6.80 6.89 5.53
C ARG A 12 -5.49 6.27 5.07
N ALA A 13 -4.36 6.91 5.34
CA ALA A 13 -3.04 6.37 5.02
C ALA A 13 -2.75 5.09 5.81
N ALA A 14 -3.06 5.06 7.11
CA ALA A 14 -2.93 3.88 7.95
C ALA A 14 -3.85 2.72 7.48
N GLY A 15 -5.08 3.03 7.07
CA GLY A 15 -6.00 2.06 6.48
C GLY A 15 -5.49 1.46 5.17
N ALA A 16 -4.93 2.30 4.30
CA ALA A 16 -4.31 1.86 3.05
C ALA A 16 -3.07 0.98 3.30
N ALA A 17 -2.21 1.41 4.22
CA ALA A 17 -1.02 0.65 4.62
C ALA A 17 -1.38 -0.75 5.13
N ARG A 18 -2.36 -0.86 6.04
CA ARG A 18 -2.83 -2.16 6.55
C ARG A 18 -3.39 -3.04 5.44
N ALA A 19 -4.25 -2.51 4.58
CA ALA A 19 -4.85 -3.29 3.50
C ALA A 19 -3.79 -3.84 2.54
N VAL A 20 -2.76 -3.04 2.24
CA VAL A 20 -1.64 -3.45 1.40
C VAL A 20 -0.75 -4.48 2.10
N ALA A 21 -0.41 -4.27 3.37
CA ALA A 21 0.38 -5.23 4.15
C ALA A 21 -0.31 -6.60 4.17
N THR A 22 -1.60 -6.65 4.49
CA THR A 22 -2.39 -7.89 4.48
C THR A 22 -2.38 -8.54 3.09
N ALA A 23 -2.60 -7.77 2.02
CA ALA A 23 -2.59 -8.30 0.67
C ALA A 23 -1.21 -8.86 0.27
N ALA A 24 -0.12 -8.18 0.62
CA ALA A 24 1.23 -8.62 0.36
C ALA A 24 1.57 -9.91 1.13
N THR A 25 1.20 -9.99 2.40
CA THR A 25 1.37 -11.22 3.19
C THR A 25 0.56 -12.38 2.63
N SER A 26 -0.71 -12.16 2.24
CA SER A 26 -1.54 -13.20 1.60
C SER A 26 -0.99 -13.66 0.23
N MET A 27 -0.16 -12.85 -0.40
CA MET A 27 0.53 -13.17 -1.65
C MET A 27 1.88 -13.87 -1.44
N GLY A 28 2.29 -14.14 -0.19
CA GLY A 28 3.54 -14.82 0.13
C GLY A 28 4.78 -13.91 0.12
N PHE A 29 4.61 -12.58 0.15
CA PHE A 29 5.73 -11.66 0.36
C PHE A 29 6.20 -11.71 1.82
N SER A 30 7.51 -11.49 2.01
CA SER A 30 8.08 -11.44 3.36
C SER A 30 7.55 -10.23 4.15
N PRO A 31 7.54 -10.27 5.49
CA PRO A 31 7.06 -9.17 6.33
C PRO A 31 7.73 -7.82 5.99
N ASN A 32 9.03 -7.83 5.70
CA ASN A 32 9.78 -6.63 5.30
C ASN A 32 9.28 -6.07 3.95
N GLN A 33 8.96 -6.93 2.98
CA GLN A 33 8.41 -6.50 1.69
C GLN A 33 6.97 -6.00 1.85
N ALA A 34 6.18 -6.62 2.72
CA ALA A 34 4.83 -6.17 3.03
C ALA A 34 4.83 -4.80 3.72
N ALA A 35 5.77 -4.56 4.65
CA ALA A 35 5.96 -3.26 5.29
C ALA A 35 6.36 -2.18 4.28
N ALA A 36 7.35 -2.45 3.43
CA ALA A 36 7.76 -1.52 2.38
C ALA A 36 6.59 -1.16 1.43
N ALA A 37 5.79 -2.15 1.02
CA ALA A 37 4.61 -1.91 0.20
C ALA A 37 3.55 -1.06 0.92
N ALA A 38 3.37 -1.29 2.23
CA ALA A 38 2.45 -0.53 3.07
C ALA A 38 2.89 0.94 3.21
N ASP A 39 4.19 1.19 3.39
CA ASP A 39 4.75 2.54 3.44
C ASP A 39 4.56 3.29 2.12
N VAL A 40 4.76 2.61 0.98
CA VAL A 40 4.49 3.19 -0.35
C VAL A 40 3.01 3.58 -0.49
N ALA A 41 2.10 2.73 0.01
CA ALA A 41 0.66 3.03 -0.02
C ALA A 41 0.30 4.21 0.90
N ALA A 42 0.86 4.26 2.11
CA ALA A 42 0.68 5.37 3.05
C ALA A 42 1.20 6.68 2.46
N PHE A 43 2.40 6.65 1.89
CA PHE A 43 3.04 7.80 1.27
C PHE A 43 2.23 8.29 0.08
N ALA A 44 1.72 7.40 -0.77
CA ALA A 44 0.85 7.81 -1.88
C ALA A 44 -0.41 8.56 -1.41
N VAL A 45 -1.02 8.13 -0.30
CA VAL A 45 -2.20 8.80 0.28
C VAL A 45 -1.85 10.15 0.93
N LEU A 46 -0.71 10.23 1.62
CA LEU A 46 -0.25 11.45 2.31
C LEU A 46 0.28 12.50 1.33
N ASP A 47 1.21 12.10 0.45
CA ASP A 47 2.01 12.98 -0.40
C ASP A 47 1.29 13.32 -1.72
N ARG A 48 0.79 12.30 -2.43
CA ARG A 48 0.11 12.50 -3.72
C ARG A 48 -1.37 12.83 -3.59
N ARG A 49 -1.91 12.88 -2.36
CA ARG A 49 -3.35 13.06 -2.04
C ARG A 49 -4.27 12.14 -2.87
N VAL A 50 -3.78 10.99 -3.32
CA VAL A 50 -4.61 10.04 -4.06
C VAL A 50 -5.54 9.31 -3.09
N SER A 51 -6.73 8.95 -3.57
CA SER A 51 -7.67 8.16 -2.78
C SER A 51 -7.03 6.86 -2.29
N ALA A 52 -7.25 6.50 -1.03
CA ALA A 52 -6.73 5.26 -0.43
C ALA A 52 -7.01 4.01 -1.30
N GLY A 53 -8.23 3.90 -1.86
CA GLY A 53 -8.57 2.79 -2.75
C GLY A 53 -7.68 2.69 -3.99
N ARG A 54 -7.32 3.82 -4.60
CA ARG A 54 -6.44 3.85 -5.78
C ARG A 54 -4.99 3.53 -5.43
N ALA A 55 -4.50 4.01 -4.29
CA ALA A 55 -3.17 3.66 -3.80
C ALA A 55 -3.05 2.15 -3.52
N ILE A 56 -4.03 1.56 -2.83
CA ILE A 56 -4.09 0.12 -2.58
C ILE A 56 -4.12 -0.67 -3.89
N ALA A 57 -4.97 -0.26 -4.84
CA ALA A 57 -5.11 -0.94 -6.13
C ALA A 57 -3.81 -0.92 -6.94
N ASP A 58 -3.10 0.20 -6.94
CA ASP A 58 -1.85 0.36 -7.68
C ASP A 58 -0.72 -0.48 -7.07
N VAL A 59 -0.55 -0.43 -5.75
CA VAL A 59 0.44 -1.28 -5.06
C VAL A 59 0.12 -2.76 -5.25
N ARG A 60 -1.16 -3.16 -5.14
CA ARG A 60 -1.59 -4.54 -5.38
C ARG A 60 -1.41 -4.98 -6.84
N LYS A 61 -1.44 -4.05 -7.81
CA LYS A 61 -1.10 -4.32 -9.21
C LYS A 61 0.40 -4.51 -9.37
N SER A 62 1.22 -3.69 -8.70
CA SER A 62 2.67 -3.81 -8.69
C SER A 62 3.12 -5.15 -8.08
N LEU A 63 2.59 -5.52 -6.91
CA LEU A 63 2.84 -6.80 -6.26
C LEU A 63 2.50 -7.98 -7.19
N ARG A 64 1.36 -7.93 -7.89
CA ARG A 64 0.98 -8.95 -8.88
C ARG A 64 1.94 -9.02 -10.07
N ARG A 65 2.46 -7.88 -10.53
CA ARG A 65 3.51 -7.86 -11.59
C ARG A 65 4.79 -8.49 -11.07
N MET A 66 5.21 -8.18 -9.84
CA MET A 66 6.40 -8.79 -9.22
C MET A 66 6.24 -10.31 -9.09
N LEU A 67 5.08 -10.81 -8.66
CA LEU A 67 4.82 -12.26 -8.60
C LEU A 67 4.94 -12.93 -9.97
N ARG A 68 4.41 -12.30 -11.03
CA ARG A 68 4.54 -12.80 -12.40
C ARG A 68 5.98 -12.79 -12.88
N ALA A 69 6.73 -11.73 -12.60
CA ALA A 69 8.16 -11.66 -12.92
C ALA A 69 8.95 -12.75 -12.19
N ARG A 70 8.54 -13.08 -10.95
CA ARG A 70 9.18 -14.13 -10.14
C ARG A 70 8.84 -15.55 -10.59
N GLY A 71 7.72 -15.74 -11.30
CA GLY A 71 7.25 -17.03 -11.81
C GLY A 71 7.41 -17.23 -13.31
N GLY A 72 8.03 -16.26 -14.02
CA GLY A 72 8.35 -16.37 -15.46
C GLY A 72 9.77 -16.88 -15.74
N ASP A 73 10.53 -17.19 -14.70
CA ASP A 73 11.88 -17.77 -14.73
C ASP A 73 11.80 -19.29 -14.45
N SER A 74 11.08 -20.03 -15.28
CA SER A 74 11.01 -21.50 -15.22
C SER A 74 11.03 -22.11 -16.61
#